data_AF-A0A4P9IZG8-F1
#
_entry.id   AF-A0A4P9IZG8-F1
#
_cell.length_a   1.000
_cell.length_b   1.000
_cell.length_c   1.000
_cell.angle_alpha   90.00
_cell.angle_beta   90.00
_cell.angle_gamma   90.00
#
_symmetry.space_group_name_H-M   'P 1'
#
loop_
_entity.id
_entity.type
_entity.pdbx_description
1 polymer ?
#
loop_
_entity_poly.entity_id
_entity_poly.type
_entity_poly.pdbx_seq_one_letter_code
_entity_poly.pdbx_strand_id
1 'polypeptide(L)'
;MLLLPPIPQLAQFNWERITQQWNSLTLQTKKIADGAGQGEEFKALEQQVRQCVLSRDITQLKNTLLKRKGVRVLTQLWIDKEEVRKGSLNEETIDYIQAKHPKLGMSSLMNLISLVYRYFDALVDGNIFNRLTQWLKQQIEQRLKDRKNSSDTILSVLNQAKWLFDLTAPKALVNLAKQNHLDLNEQLKKLRLNELPQGRFLDICHAQYYLDTLKEIPVGEQHDVLHELLKHDVATMPFEEDKRIGHIALEIIIDRSAGAPSEIWQNFVLNLAGDPRIANTATNYRQWWKPIGESRVKAVTSWLAKEDLRLFLGAIEEYANYTGDEALNRMFPARKRFLEGLYEHGFVRNARLMLGNQAEHTVKRVLGKSLTTSYIKLRGMAQTSIIYLDCGDFHIIEGSHNFKLWIYMGLPSEKLNDYSLSELNHSSLTHSFPQEFKKNYPKGELMPIQHSPTSWQKNAIDFLTQNGIELDLEKLFYKDEYRRYISRYGLPVVKRTVQENSILEDSIIKTLETYEPVTSKEVVEILSIEFNLILDLSTVDTKLNEMRSEYRLIRDESFNWKLV
;
A
#
# COMPACT_ATOMS: atom_id res chain seq x y z
N MET A 1 -15.51 -48.77 73.58
CA MET A 1 -14.50 -48.65 72.51
C MET A 1 -15.14 -49.21 71.24
N LEU A 2 -15.64 -48.34 70.35
CA LEU A 2 -16.34 -48.75 69.13
C LEU A 2 -15.29 -49.06 68.05
N LEU A 3 -15.23 -50.32 67.61
CA LEU A 3 -14.39 -50.78 66.50
C LEU A 3 -15.00 -50.28 65.20
N LEU A 4 -14.28 -49.41 64.48
CA LEU A 4 -14.62 -49.03 63.13
C LEU A 4 -14.47 -50.24 62.19
N PRO A 5 -15.34 -50.39 61.17
CA PRO A 5 -15.20 -51.45 60.18
C PRO A 5 -13.89 -51.29 59.40
N PRO A 6 -13.28 -52.40 58.93
CA PRO A 6 -12.01 -52.36 58.23
C PRO A 6 -12.13 -51.57 56.93
N ILE A 7 -11.16 -50.67 56.71
CA ILE A 7 -11.01 -49.91 55.46
C ILE A 7 -10.73 -50.94 54.34
N PRO A 8 -11.53 -50.99 53.26
CA PRO A 8 -11.26 -51.89 52.15
C PRO A 8 -9.89 -51.56 51.53
N GLN A 9 -9.07 -52.58 51.31
CA GLN A 9 -7.73 -52.43 50.75
C GLN A 9 -7.83 -51.85 49.32
N LEU A 10 -7.30 -50.64 49.12
CA LEU A 10 -7.23 -49.94 47.83
C LEU A 10 -6.59 -50.77 46.70
N ALA A 11 -5.84 -51.82 47.03
CA ALA A 11 -5.24 -52.77 46.08
C ALA A 11 -6.26 -53.62 45.29
N GLN A 12 -7.54 -53.66 45.70
CA GLN A 12 -8.60 -54.37 44.96
C GLN A 12 -9.27 -53.50 43.89
N PHE A 13 -8.99 -52.18 43.85
CA PHE A 13 -9.52 -51.29 42.81
C PHE A 13 -8.54 -51.22 41.64
N ASN A 14 -8.92 -51.81 40.51
CA ASN A 14 -8.17 -51.68 39.26
C ASN A 14 -8.47 -50.31 38.62
N TRP A 15 -7.76 -49.28 39.09
CA TRP A 15 -7.88 -47.90 38.64
C TRP A 15 -7.58 -47.73 37.15
N GLU A 16 -6.71 -48.54 36.58
CA GLU A 16 -6.44 -48.53 35.14
C GLU A 16 -7.68 -48.96 34.34
N ARG A 17 -8.36 -50.03 34.76
CA ARG A 17 -9.61 -50.48 34.13
C ARG A 17 -10.71 -49.42 34.25
N ILE A 18 -10.86 -48.77 35.40
CA ILE A 18 -11.85 -47.71 35.60
C ILE A 18 -11.51 -46.49 34.74
N THR A 19 -10.24 -46.09 34.66
CA THR A 19 -9.78 -44.97 33.84
C THR A 19 -9.98 -45.25 32.35
N GLN A 20 -9.69 -46.48 31.89
CA GLN A 20 -9.97 -46.91 30.52
C GLN A 20 -11.47 -46.94 30.20
N GLN A 21 -12.31 -47.36 31.15
CA GLN A 21 -13.78 -47.32 31.01
C GLN A 21 -14.29 -45.88 30.96
N TRP A 22 -13.77 -44.98 31.80
CA TRP A 22 -14.10 -43.55 31.77
C TRP A 22 -13.63 -42.88 30.48
N ASN A 23 -12.44 -43.19 29.99
CA ASN A 23 -11.94 -42.69 28.70
C ASN A 23 -12.79 -43.22 27.54
N SER A 24 -13.18 -44.50 27.58
CA SER A 24 -14.07 -45.10 26.59
C SER A 24 -15.47 -44.46 26.61
N LEU A 25 -16.06 -44.25 27.79
CA LEU A 25 -17.34 -43.55 27.95
C LEU A 25 -17.25 -42.10 27.50
N THR A 26 -16.14 -41.41 27.79
CA THR A 26 -15.90 -40.03 27.34
C THR A 26 -15.75 -39.97 25.81
N LEU A 27 -15.03 -40.92 25.21
CA LEU A 27 -14.87 -41.04 23.76
C LEU A 27 -16.19 -41.42 23.07
N GLN A 28 -16.98 -42.32 23.66
CA GLN A 28 -18.32 -42.68 23.19
C GLN A 28 -19.28 -41.51 23.32
N THR A 29 -19.24 -40.78 24.42
CA THR A 29 -20.04 -39.56 24.62
C THR A 29 -19.64 -38.48 23.63
N LYS A 30 -18.33 -38.35 23.33
CA LYS A 30 -17.82 -37.44 22.30
C LYS A 30 -18.26 -37.86 20.90
N LYS A 31 -18.17 -39.14 20.54
CA LYS A 31 -18.74 -39.70 19.28
C LYS A 31 -20.25 -39.51 19.16
N ILE A 32 -20.99 -39.71 20.25
CA ILE A 32 -22.45 -39.49 20.30
C ILE A 32 -22.76 -38.00 20.20
N ALA A 33 -21.99 -37.13 20.84
CA ALA A 33 -22.13 -35.67 20.74
C ALA A 33 -21.78 -35.17 19.33
N ASP A 34 -20.73 -35.70 18.71
CA ASP A 34 -20.30 -35.39 17.34
C ASP A 34 -21.31 -35.92 16.30
N GLY A 35 -21.95 -37.06 16.57
CA GLY A 35 -23.03 -37.63 15.75
C GLY A 35 -24.44 -37.08 16.02
N ALA A 36 -24.65 -36.37 17.13
CA ALA A 36 -25.96 -35.90 17.57
C ALA A 36 -26.49 -34.77 16.67
N GLY A 37 -27.35 -35.14 15.73
CA GLY A 37 -27.99 -34.21 14.80
C GLY A 37 -27.35 -34.14 13.41
N GLN A 38 -26.53 -35.12 13.05
CA GLN A 38 -26.04 -35.34 11.67
C GLN A 38 -26.62 -36.61 11.00
N GLY A 39 -27.72 -37.15 11.55
CA GLY A 39 -28.39 -38.32 10.98
C GLY A 39 -28.91 -38.06 9.55
N GLU A 40 -29.23 -39.13 8.82
CA GLU A 40 -29.71 -39.02 7.43
C GLU A 40 -30.93 -38.09 7.28
N GLU A 41 -31.83 -38.08 8.26
CA GLU A 41 -32.97 -37.14 8.29
C GLU A 41 -32.55 -35.67 8.31
N PHE A 42 -31.45 -35.34 9.00
CA PHE A 42 -30.95 -33.97 9.05
C PHE A 42 -30.34 -33.57 7.72
N LYS A 43 -29.57 -34.46 7.09
CA LYS A 43 -28.99 -34.24 5.75
C LYS A 43 -30.08 -34.10 4.68
N ALA A 44 -31.12 -34.92 4.75
CA ALA A 44 -32.28 -34.81 3.86
C ALA A 44 -33.00 -33.47 4.04
N LEU A 45 -33.20 -33.03 5.29
CA LEU A 45 -33.81 -31.73 5.58
C LEU A 45 -32.91 -30.56 5.14
N GLU A 46 -31.59 -30.70 5.28
CA GLU A 46 -30.60 -29.73 4.80
C GLU A 46 -30.69 -29.56 3.28
N GLN A 47 -30.71 -30.67 2.54
CA GLN A 47 -30.88 -30.66 1.09
C GLN A 47 -32.22 -30.06 0.67
N GLN A 48 -33.29 -30.38 1.39
CA GLN A 48 -34.62 -29.81 1.14
C GLN A 48 -34.64 -28.29 1.35
N VAL A 49 -34.13 -27.79 2.48
CA VAL A 49 -34.08 -26.34 2.76
C VAL A 49 -33.21 -25.61 1.72
N ARG A 50 -32.04 -26.17 1.38
CA ARG A 50 -31.19 -25.62 0.33
C ARG A 50 -31.91 -25.53 -1.00
N GLN A 51 -32.61 -26.59 -1.42
CA GLN A 51 -33.36 -26.60 -2.67
C GLN A 51 -34.46 -25.53 -2.67
N CYS A 52 -35.23 -25.39 -1.58
CA CYS A 52 -36.29 -24.38 -1.48
C CYS A 52 -35.73 -22.96 -1.66
N VAL A 53 -34.57 -22.67 -1.06
CA VAL A 53 -33.92 -21.35 -1.19
C VAL A 53 -33.44 -21.10 -2.61
N LEU A 54 -32.80 -22.10 -3.24
CA LEU A 54 -32.28 -21.97 -4.61
C LEU A 54 -33.39 -21.87 -5.66
N SER A 55 -34.50 -22.59 -5.48
CA SER A 55 -35.67 -22.51 -6.36
C SER A 55 -36.59 -21.34 -6.06
N ARG A 56 -36.29 -20.52 -5.03
CA ARG A 56 -37.15 -19.43 -4.53
C ARG A 56 -38.55 -19.89 -4.13
N ASP A 57 -38.69 -21.13 -3.65
CA ASP A 57 -39.96 -21.63 -3.10
C ASP A 57 -40.12 -21.18 -1.64
N ILE A 58 -40.58 -19.93 -1.49
CA ILE A 58 -40.79 -19.27 -0.20
C ILE A 58 -41.84 -20.01 0.63
N THR A 59 -42.87 -20.57 0.00
CA THR A 59 -43.98 -21.25 0.68
C THR A 59 -43.49 -22.53 1.35
N GLN A 60 -42.75 -23.37 0.61
CA GLN A 60 -42.19 -24.60 1.16
C GLN A 60 -41.11 -24.32 2.22
N LEU A 61 -40.32 -23.26 2.04
CA LEU A 61 -39.37 -22.80 3.06
C LEU A 61 -40.09 -22.40 4.35
N LYS A 62 -41.11 -21.54 4.29
CA LYS A 62 -41.91 -21.10 5.45
C LYS A 62 -42.57 -22.27 6.17
N ASN A 63 -43.09 -23.26 5.44
CA ASN A 63 -43.64 -24.50 6.01
C ASN A 63 -42.59 -25.31 6.77
N THR A 64 -41.38 -25.40 6.23
CA THR A 64 -40.27 -26.11 6.87
C THR A 64 -39.80 -25.39 8.14
N LEU A 65 -39.79 -24.06 8.12
CA LEU A 65 -39.42 -23.20 9.25
C LEU A 65 -40.45 -23.18 10.38
N LEU A 66 -41.66 -23.72 10.22
CA LEU A 66 -42.58 -23.94 11.34
C LEU A 66 -42.00 -24.89 12.40
N LYS A 67 -41.10 -25.80 12.00
CA LYS A 67 -40.47 -26.76 12.92
C LYS A 67 -39.11 -26.22 13.40
N ARG A 68 -38.80 -26.38 14.68
CA ARG A 68 -37.49 -26.00 15.27
C ARG A 68 -36.29 -26.66 14.57
N LYS A 69 -36.44 -27.92 14.12
CA LYS A 69 -35.41 -28.61 13.32
C LYS A 69 -35.10 -27.85 12.02
N GLY A 70 -36.13 -27.33 11.34
CA GLY A 70 -35.96 -26.53 10.12
C GLY A 70 -35.21 -25.22 10.38
N VAL A 71 -35.52 -24.52 11.47
CA VAL A 71 -34.79 -23.31 11.88
C VAL A 71 -33.32 -23.61 12.20
N ARG A 72 -33.03 -24.71 12.91
CA ARG A 72 -31.64 -25.16 13.14
C ARG A 72 -30.90 -25.41 11.82
N VAL A 73 -31.53 -26.12 10.88
CA VAL A 73 -30.95 -26.40 9.56
C VAL A 73 -30.66 -25.11 8.80
N LEU A 74 -31.64 -24.18 8.71
CA LEU A 74 -31.45 -22.93 7.97
C LEU A 74 -30.33 -22.08 8.58
N THR A 75 -30.32 -21.92 9.91
CA THR A 75 -29.26 -21.16 10.60
C THR A 75 -27.87 -21.79 10.47
N GLN A 76 -27.78 -23.12 10.35
CA GLN A 76 -26.53 -23.81 10.01
C GLN A 76 -26.13 -23.53 8.55
N LEU A 77 -27.07 -23.63 7.61
CA LEU A 77 -26.83 -23.35 6.19
C LEU A 77 -26.40 -21.90 5.94
N TRP A 78 -26.88 -20.94 6.72
CA TRP A 78 -26.38 -19.56 6.66
C TRP A 78 -24.88 -19.46 6.99
N ILE A 79 -24.36 -20.34 7.83
CA ILE A 79 -22.93 -20.41 8.15
C ILE A 79 -22.15 -21.11 7.05
N ASP A 80 -22.68 -22.23 6.53
CA ASP A 80 -21.89 -23.15 5.71
C ASP A 80 -22.04 -22.93 4.19
N LYS A 81 -23.11 -22.28 3.74
CA LYS A 81 -23.47 -22.14 2.32
C LYS A 81 -23.78 -20.68 1.98
N GLU A 82 -22.86 -20.04 1.27
CA GLU A 82 -22.98 -18.64 0.86
C GLU A 82 -24.21 -18.41 -0.03
N GLU A 83 -24.52 -19.35 -0.93
CA GLU A 83 -25.67 -19.26 -1.83
C GLU A 83 -27.00 -19.26 -1.05
N VAL A 84 -27.08 -20.03 0.04
CA VAL A 84 -28.25 -20.07 0.90
C VAL A 84 -28.33 -18.81 1.74
N ARG A 85 -27.20 -18.34 2.29
CA ARG A 85 -27.13 -17.08 3.04
C ARG A 85 -27.61 -15.91 2.19
N LYS A 86 -27.03 -15.70 1.00
CA LYS A 86 -27.44 -14.63 0.07
C LYS A 86 -28.90 -14.75 -0.37
N GLY A 87 -29.41 -15.98 -0.52
CA GLY A 87 -30.79 -16.22 -0.97
C GLY A 87 -31.87 -16.12 0.10
N SER A 88 -31.53 -16.20 1.40
CA SER A 88 -32.54 -16.34 2.47
C SER A 88 -32.26 -15.59 3.77
N LEU A 89 -31.04 -15.08 3.99
CA LEU A 89 -30.76 -14.21 5.12
C LEU A 89 -31.24 -12.79 4.80
N ASN A 90 -32.49 -12.51 5.14
CA ASN A 90 -33.13 -11.21 4.94
C ASN A 90 -34.10 -10.91 6.09
N GLU A 91 -34.59 -9.66 6.16
CA GLU A 91 -35.48 -9.21 7.24
C GLU A 91 -36.76 -10.05 7.32
N GLU A 92 -37.38 -10.37 6.17
CA GLU A 92 -38.62 -11.15 6.14
C GLU A 92 -38.45 -12.55 6.78
N THR A 93 -37.33 -13.22 6.49
CA THR A 93 -37.06 -14.56 7.03
C THR A 93 -36.75 -14.49 8.51
N ILE A 94 -36.00 -13.47 8.96
CA ILE A 94 -35.70 -13.24 10.38
C ILE A 94 -37.01 -12.99 11.14
N ASP A 95 -37.85 -12.07 10.67
CA ASP A 95 -39.13 -11.71 11.30
C ASP A 95 -40.09 -12.91 11.35
N TYR A 96 -40.15 -13.70 10.27
CA TYR A 96 -40.96 -14.93 10.24
C TYR A 96 -40.51 -15.94 11.30
N ILE A 97 -39.20 -16.17 11.45
CA ILE A 97 -38.67 -17.09 12.46
C ILE A 97 -38.94 -16.55 13.87
N GLN A 98 -38.73 -15.25 14.10
CA GLN A 98 -39.00 -14.61 15.39
C GLN A 98 -40.47 -14.76 15.81
N ALA A 99 -41.39 -14.53 14.87
CA ALA A 99 -42.83 -14.64 15.12
C ALA A 99 -43.27 -16.08 15.43
N LYS A 100 -42.71 -17.08 14.75
CA LYS A 100 -43.09 -18.50 14.94
C LYS A 100 -42.32 -19.20 16.05
N HIS A 101 -41.12 -18.73 16.39
CA HIS A 101 -40.28 -19.28 17.46
C HIS A 101 -39.79 -18.17 18.40
N PRO A 102 -40.67 -17.67 19.31
CA PRO A 102 -40.32 -16.62 20.26
C PRO A 102 -39.10 -16.98 21.14
N LYS A 103 -38.88 -18.28 21.37
CA LYS A 103 -37.68 -18.81 22.04
C LYS A 103 -37.01 -19.85 21.15
N LEU A 104 -35.78 -19.57 20.72
CA LEU A 104 -35.00 -20.45 19.86
C LEU A 104 -34.64 -21.78 20.54
N GLY A 105 -34.15 -22.76 19.76
CA GLY A 105 -33.37 -23.88 20.28
C GLY A 105 -31.93 -23.45 20.62
N MET A 106 -31.25 -24.17 21.51
CA MET A 106 -29.86 -23.82 21.89
C MET A 106 -28.92 -23.88 20.68
N SER A 107 -29.06 -24.91 19.83
CA SER A 107 -28.28 -25.01 18.59
C SER A 107 -28.54 -23.86 17.64
N SER A 108 -29.80 -23.47 17.43
CA SER A 108 -30.13 -22.32 16.56
C SER A 108 -29.56 -21.01 17.11
N LEU A 109 -29.62 -20.81 18.43
CA LEU A 109 -29.01 -19.63 19.06
C LEU A 109 -27.49 -19.61 18.86
N MET A 110 -26.81 -20.73 19.12
CA MET A 110 -25.36 -20.82 18.92
C MET A 110 -24.98 -20.65 17.45
N ASN A 111 -25.78 -21.16 16.52
CA ASN A 111 -25.56 -20.95 15.09
C ASN A 111 -25.65 -19.47 14.72
N LEU A 112 -26.63 -18.73 15.26
CA LEU A 112 -26.73 -17.29 15.02
C LEU A 112 -25.56 -16.50 15.64
N ILE A 113 -25.10 -16.87 16.83
CA ILE A 113 -23.90 -16.26 17.43
C ILE A 113 -22.69 -16.53 16.53
N SER A 114 -22.49 -17.78 16.13
CA SER A 114 -21.42 -18.19 15.22
C SER A 114 -21.48 -17.46 13.88
N LEU A 115 -22.68 -17.27 13.32
CA LEU A 115 -22.90 -16.52 12.09
C LEU A 115 -22.43 -15.07 12.23
N VAL A 116 -22.85 -14.39 13.31
CA VAL A 116 -22.46 -12.99 13.57
C VAL A 116 -20.97 -12.86 13.78
N TYR A 117 -20.30 -13.74 14.53
CA TYR A 117 -18.86 -13.65 14.74
C TYR A 117 -18.03 -14.04 13.51
N ARG A 118 -18.53 -15.00 12.71
CA ARG A 118 -17.84 -15.47 11.51
C ARG A 118 -17.86 -14.45 10.38
N TYR A 119 -18.95 -13.69 10.23
CA TYR A 119 -19.12 -12.74 9.12
C TYR A 119 -19.14 -11.28 9.53
N PHE A 120 -19.55 -10.96 10.76
CA PHE A 120 -19.49 -9.65 11.40
C PHE A 120 -19.86 -8.45 10.49
N ASP A 121 -18.90 -7.62 10.12
CA ASP A 121 -19.07 -6.42 9.28
C ASP A 121 -19.56 -6.75 7.86
N ALA A 122 -19.32 -7.97 7.36
CA ALA A 122 -19.88 -8.44 6.09
C ALA A 122 -21.41 -8.67 6.13
N LEU A 123 -22.05 -8.59 7.31
CA LEU A 123 -23.51 -8.65 7.46
C LEU A 123 -24.17 -7.27 7.53
N VAL A 124 -23.41 -6.18 7.34
CA VAL A 124 -23.90 -4.78 7.43
C VAL A 124 -24.76 -4.38 6.23
N ASP A 125 -24.89 -5.22 5.22
CA ASP A 125 -25.80 -4.97 4.10
C ASP A 125 -27.26 -4.85 4.60
N GLY A 126 -27.86 -3.69 4.36
CA GLY A 126 -29.17 -3.31 4.91
C GLY A 126 -29.20 -3.24 6.45
N ASN A 127 -30.27 -3.76 7.05
CA ASN A 127 -30.47 -3.74 8.51
C ASN A 127 -30.20 -5.11 9.18
N ILE A 128 -29.61 -6.07 8.45
CA ILE A 128 -29.49 -7.46 8.88
C ILE A 128 -28.64 -7.61 10.14
N PHE A 129 -27.45 -7.00 10.18
CA PHE A 129 -26.56 -7.04 11.34
C PHE A 129 -27.27 -6.56 12.62
N ASN A 130 -27.94 -5.40 12.55
CA ASN A 130 -28.66 -4.82 13.70
C ASN A 130 -29.83 -5.71 14.13
N ARG A 131 -30.61 -6.26 13.19
CA ARG A 131 -31.72 -7.18 13.48
C ARG A 131 -31.23 -8.45 14.18
N LEU A 132 -30.18 -9.08 13.67
CA LEU A 132 -29.61 -10.29 14.25
C LEU A 132 -29.05 -10.03 15.65
N THR A 133 -28.28 -8.97 15.83
CA THR A 133 -27.66 -8.65 17.12
C THR A 133 -28.69 -8.24 18.18
N GLN A 134 -29.72 -7.48 17.81
CA GLN A 134 -30.83 -7.18 18.70
C GLN A 134 -31.58 -8.45 19.11
N TRP A 135 -31.85 -9.35 18.15
CA TRP A 135 -32.50 -10.63 18.43
C TRP A 135 -31.66 -11.52 19.35
N LEU A 136 -30.35 -11.62 19.11
CA LEU A 136 -29.41 -12.34 19.95
C LEU A 136 -29.42 -11.80 21.39
N LYS A 137 -29.31 -10.47 21.56
CA LYS A 137 -29.39 -9.80 22.88
C LYS A 137 -30.66 -10.22 23.64
N GLN A 138 -31.82 -10.21 22.97
CA GLN A 138 -33.10 -10.64 23.56
C GLN A 138 -33.14 -12.13 23.92
N GLN A 139 -32.71 -13.02 23.02
CA GLN A 139 -32.73 -14.47 23.22
C GLN A 139 -31.78 -14.92 24.35
N ILE A 140 -30.62 -14.28 24.46
CA ILE A 140 -29.66 -14.53 25.53
C ILE A 140 -30.26 -14.09 26.88
N GLU A 141 -30.80 -12.87 26.95
CA GLU A 141 -31.38 -12.34 28.18
C GLU A 141 -32.55 -13.21 28.67
N GLN A 142 -33.46 -13.60 27.77
CA GLN A 142 -34.61 -14.45 28.11
C GLN A 142 -34.16 -15.80 28.66
N ARG A 143 -33.13 -16.42 28.09
CA ARG A 143 -32.61 -17.72 28.57
C ARG A 143 -31.94 -17.63 29.93
N LEU A 144 -31.23 -16.54 30.20
CA LEU A 144 -30.52 -16.36 31.47
C LEU A 144 -31.48 -16.02 32.61
N LYS A 145 -32.60 -15.33 32.35
CA LYS A 145 -33.68 -15.12 33.34
C LYS A 145 -34.24 -16.44 33.88
N ASP A 146 -34.30 -17.47 33.04
CA ASP A 146 -34.81 -18.78 33.42
C ASP A 146 -33.81 -19.63 34.24
N ARG A 147 -32.55 -19.18 34.38
CA ARG A 147 -31.51 -19.91 35.12
C ARG A 147 -31.40 -19.40 36.56
N LYS A 148 -31.48 -20.32 37.53
CA LYS A 148 -31.31 -20.01 38.97
C LYS A 148 -29.87 -19.66 39.37
N ASN A 149 -28.86 -20.12 38.62
CA ASN A 149 -27.44 -19.86 38.89
C ASN A 149 -26.78 -19.19 37.69
N SER A 150 -25.97 -18.16 37.93
CA SER A 150 -25.08 -17.58 36.92
C SER A 150 -23.90 -18.52 36.70
N SER A 151 -24.06 -19.48 35.79
CA SER A 151 -22.93 -20.23 35.27
C SER A 151 -22.06 -19.27 34.45
N ASP A 152 -20.77 -19.21 34.74
CA ASP A 152 -19.80 -18.63 33.82
C ASP A 152 -19.88 -19.42 32.50
N THR A 153 -20.47 -18.80 31.48
CA THR A 153 -20.69 -19.36 30.14
C THR A 153 -20.53 -18.24 29.12
N ILE A 154 -20.26 -18.58 27.86
CA ILE A 154 -20.23 -17.57 26.79
C ILE A 154 -21.52 -16.72 26.72
N LEU A 155 -22.69 -17.32 26.98
CA LEU A 155 -23.95 -16.57 27.03
C LEU A 155 -24.00 -15.53 28.15
N SER A 156 -23.48 -15.85 29.35
CA SER A 156 -23.41 -14.86 30.43
C SER A 156 -22.45 -13.72 30.12
N VAL A 157 -21.31 -14.01 29.48
CA VAL A 157 -20.36 -12.97 29.07
C VAL A 157 -21.00 -12.05 28.03
N LEU A 158 -21.60 -12.61 26.97
CA LEU A 158 -22.28 -11.83 25.92
C LEU A 158 -23.47 -11.01 26.47
N ASN A 159 -24.11 -11.46 27.55
CA ASN A 159 -25.18 -10.70 28.21
C ASN A 159 -24.67 -9.55 29.07
N GLN A 160 -23.52 -9.73 29.75
CA GLN A 160 -22.88 -8.68 30.55
C GLN A 160 -22.20 -7.64 29.66
N ALA A 161 -21.53 -8.09 28.61
CA ALA A 161 -20.83 -7.27 27.64
C ALA A 161 -21.65 -7.14 26.34
N LYS A 162 -22.86 -6.56 26.43
CA LYS A 162 -23.76 -6.36 25.27
C LYS A 162 -23.11 -5.56 24.12
N TRP A 163 -22.09 -4.76 24.44
CA TRP A 163 -21.30 -4.00 23.46
C TRP A 163 -20.54 -4.89 22.47
N LEU A 164 -20.30 -6.17 22.79
CA LEU A 164 -19.63 -7.13 21.89
C LEU A 164 -20.40 -7.43 20.60
N PHE A 165 -21.66 -6.99 20.53
CA PHE A 165 -22.51 -7.10 19.34
C PHE A 165 -22.61 -5.80 18.55
N ASP A 166 -21.83 -4.77 18.90
CA ASP A 166 -21.83 -3.50 18.19
C ASP A 166 -20.69 -3.47 17.16
N LEU A 167 -20.82 -2.71 16.07
CA LEU A 167 -19.80 -2.67 15.01
C LEU A 167 -18.44 -2.15 15.51
N THR A 168 -18.44 -1.35 16.58
CA THR A 168 -17.22 -0.83 17.23
C THR A 168 -16.57 -1.82 18.18
N ALA A 169 -17.16 -3.02 18.37
CA ALA A 169 -16.69 -4.00 19.35
C ALA A 169 -15.24 -4.45 19.14
N PRO A 170 -14.74 -4.73 17.92
CA PRO A 170 -13.33 -5.11 17.74
C PRO A 170 -12.37 -4.06 18.30
N LYS A 171 -12.60 -2.79 17.98
CA LYS A 171 -11.80 -1.66 18.47
C LYS A 171 -11.90 -1.51 19.98
N ALA A 172 -13.11 -1.59 20.53
CA ALA A 172 -13.33 -1.51 21.97
C ALA A 172 -12.62 -2.67 22.72
N LEU A 173 -12.60 -3.87 22.13
CA LEU A 173 -11.93 -5.03 22.71
C LEU A 173 -10.40 -4.88 22.73
N VAL A 174 -9.81 -4.42 21.62
CA VAL A 174 -8.38 -4.15 21.54
C VAL A 174 -7.96 -3.06 22.54
N ASN A 175 -8.74 -1.99 22.63
CA ASN A 175 -8.51 -0.93 23.61
C ASN A 175 -8.61 -1.46 25.05
N LEU A 176 -9.58 -2.35 25.33
CA LEU A 176 -9.72 -2.99 26.63
C LEU A 176 -8.52 -3.89 26.97
N ALA A 177 -7.97 -4.61 25.99
CA ALA A 177 -6.75 -5.40 26.18
C ALA A 177 -5.57 -4.50 26.59
N LYS A 178 -5.37 -3.38 25.87
CA LYS A 178 -4.34 -2.38 26.17
C LYS A 178 -4.52 -1.75 27.56
N GLN A 179 -5.74 -1.34 27.90
CA GLN A 179 -6.07 -0.76 29.22
C GLN A 179 -5.80 -1.74 30.36
N ASN A 180 -6.04 -3.03 30.14
CA ASN A 180 -5.78 -4.07 31.13
C ASN A 180 -4.31 -4.55 31.15
N HIS A 181 -3.45 -4.01 30.27
CA HIS A 181 -2.08 -4.50 30.07
C HIS A 181 -2.02 -6.01 29.77
N LEU A 182 -2.99 -6.51 29.01
CA LEU A 182 -3.05 -7.91 28.57
C LEU A 182 -2.75 -7.98 27.08
N ASP A 183 -2.12 -9.07 26.64
CA ASP A 183 -2.11 -9.39 25.22
C ASP A 183 -3.53 -9.71 24.74
N LEU A 184 -3.75 -9.58 23.43
CA LEU A 184 -5.06 -9.76 22.83
C LEU A 184 -5.63 -11.17 23.10
N ASN A 185 -4.80 -12.20 23.10
CA ASN A 185 -5.24 -13.57 23.33
C ASN A 185 -5.70 -13.80 24.77
N GLU A 186 -4.99 -13.25 25.76
CA GLU A 186 -5.39 -13.30 27.16
C GLU A 186 -6.68 -12.51 27.41
N GLN A 187 -6.85 -11.35 26.75
CA GLN A 187 -8.10 -10.60 26.83
C GLN A 187 -9.28 -11.38 26.21
N LEU A 188 -9.06 -12.09 25.10
CA LEU A 188 -10.07 -12.95 24.48
C LEU A 188 -10.45 -14.14 25.37
N LYS A 189 -9.47 -14.78 26.02
CA LYS A 189 -9.70 -15.86 27.00
C LYS A 189 -10.50 -15.35 28.20
N LYS A 190 -10.18 -14.16 28.72
CA LYS A 190 -10.90 -13.53 29.83
C LYS A 190 -12.37 -13.27 29.50
N LEU A 191 -12.67 -12.94 28.23
CA LEU A 191 -14.03 -12.79 27.71
C LEU A 191 -14.62 -14.09 27.13
N ARG A 192 -13.89 -15.22 27.23
CA ARG A 192 -14.26 -16.53 26.67
C ARG A 192 -14.60 -16.51 25.17
N LEU A 193 -14.11 -15.53 24.43
CA LEU A 193 -14.35 -15.39 23.00
C LEU A 193 -13.56 -16.41 22.19
N ASN A 194 -12.55 -17.05 22.79
CA ASN A 194 -11.89 -18.23 22.24
C ASN A 194 -12.81 -19.46 22.12
N GLU A 195 -13.99 -19.45 22.74
CA GLU A 195 -15.02 -20.49 22.59
C GLU A 195 -15.90 -20.28 21.35
N LEU A 196 -15.83 -19.09 20.75
CA LEU A 196 -16.53 -18.77 19.52
C LEU A 196 -15.71 -19.18 18.30
N PRO A 197 -16.36 -19.44 17.16
CA PRO A 197 -15.63 -19.76 15.94
C PRO A 197 -14.73 -18.61 15.53
N GLN A 198 -13.55 -19.00 15.05
CA GLN A 198 -12.65 -18.10 14.34
C GLN A 198 -13.34 -17.53 13.10
N GLY A 199 -13.14 -16.24 12.84
CA GLY A 199 -13.70 -15.56 11.68
C GLY A 199 -13.60 -14.05 11.79
N ARG A 200 -14.44 -13.37 11.00
CA ARG A 200 -14.29 -11.95 10.66
C ARG A 200 -14.19 -11.01 11.85
N PHE A 201 -14.88 -11.28 12.96
CA PHE A 201 -14.76 -10.47 14.17
C PHE A 201 -13.33 -10.48 14.73
N LEU A 202 -12.71 -11.65 14.83
CA LEU A 202 -11.38 -11.78 15.41
C LEU A 202 -10.31 -11.25 14.46
N ASP A 203 -10.48 -11.50 13.18
CA ASP A 203 -9.68 -10.94 12.08
C ASP A 203 -9.53 -9.42 12.22
N ILE A 204 -10.63 -8.70 12.47
CA ILE A 204 -10.63 -7.24 12.69
C ILE A 204 -9.96 -6.87 14.02
N CYS A 205 -10.11 -7.67 15.08
CA CYS A 205 -9.42 -7.43 16.35
C CYS A 205 -7.89 -7.51 16.16
N HIS A 206 -7.40 -8.55 15.47
CA HIS A 206 -5.98 -8.69 15.16
C HIS A 206 -5.49 -7.55 14.29
N ALA A 207 -6.25 -7.18 13.24
CA ALA A 207 -5.95 -6.04 12.39
C ALA A 207 -5.74 -4.75 13.18
N GLN A 208 -6.71 -4.40 14.03
CA GLN A 208 -6.66 -3.20 14.84
C GLN A 208 -5.47 -3.23 15.81
N TYR A 209 -5.23 -4.37 16.46
CA TYR A 209 -4.08 -4.53 17.34
C TYR A 209 -2.76 -4.31 16.61
N TYR A 210 -2.57 -4.91 15.42
CA TYR A 210 -1.35 -4.76 14.64
C TYR A 210 -1.15 -3.31 14.17
N LEU A 211 -2.20 -2.67 13.65
CA LEU A 211 -2.12 -1.29 13.15
C LEU A 211 -1.87 -0.30 14.29
N ASP A 212 -2.48 -0.47 15.45
CA ASP A 212 -2.23 0.41 16.59
C ASP A 212 -0.84 0.19 17.19
N THR A 213 -0.34 -1.05 17.20
CA THR A 213 1.06 -1.32 17.55
C THR A 213 2.01 -0.61 16.57
N LEU A 214 1.73 -0.68 15.27
CA LEU A 214 2.52 -0.03 14.22
C LEU A 214 2.58 1.51 14.37
N LYS A 215 1.54 2.14 14.92
CA LYS A 215 1.53 3.58 15.21
C LYS A 215 2.41 3.94 16.41
N GLU A 216 2.59 3.02 17.35
CA GLU A 216 3.28 3.24 18.63
C GLU A 216 4.78 2.91 18.55
N ILE A 217 5.19 1.91 17.76
CA ILE A 217 6.61 1.54 17.66
C ILE A 217 7.49 2.73 17.25
N PRO A 218 8.72 2.86 17.78
CA PRO A 218 9.62 3.95 17.36
C PRO A 218 9.90 3.93 15.85
N VAL A 219 10.10 5.12 15.27
CA VAL A 219 10.30 5.26 13.83
C VAL A 219 11.56 4.53 13.41
N GLY A 220 11.41 3.62 12.45
CA GLY A 220 12.51 2.89 11.85
C GLY A 220 12.94 1.62 12.58
N GLU A 221 12.34 1.27 13.71
CA GLU A 221 12.70 0.08 14.48
C GLU A 221 12.07 -1.21 13.96
N GLN A 222 12.76 -2.33 14.21
CA GLN A 222 12.27 -3.68 13.95
C GLN A 222 11.26 -4.09 15.02
N HIS A 223 10.16 -4.71 14.62
CA HIS A 223 9.16 -5.23 15.54
C HIS A 223 8.45 -6.45 14.94
N ASP A 224 8.01 -7.39 15.79
CA ASP A 224 7.34 -8.64 15.35
C ASP A 224 6.07 -8.37 14.52
N VAL A 225 5.39 -7.26 14.80
CA VAL A 225 4.22 -6.81 14.05
C VAL A 225 4.48 -6.63 12.56
N LEU A 226 5.71 -6.24 12.17
CA LEU A 226 6.07 -6.10 10.76
C LEU A 226 6.01 -7.45 10.04
N HIS A 227 6.47 -8.53 10.69
CA HIS A 227 6.39 -9.88 10.13
C HIS A 227 4.95 -10.37 9.99
N GLU A 228 4.11 -10.10 11.00
CA GLU A 228 2.69 -10.44 10.94
C GLU A 228 1.96 -9.71 9.82
N LEU A 229 2.23 -8.41 9.64
CA LEU A 229 1.64 -7.58 8.58
C LEU A 229 2.12 -7.96 7.18
N LEU A 230 3.27 -8.63 7.04
CA LEU A 230 3.76 -9.15 5.74
C LEU A 230 3.08 -10.46 5.32
N LYS A 231 2.37 -11.17 6.23
CA LYS A 231 1.65 -12.39 5.86
C LYS A 231 0.51 -12.06 4.91
N HIS A 232 0.43 -12.81 3.80
CA HIS A 232 -0.55 -12.54 2.75
C HIS A 232 -1.99 -12.47 3.26
N ASP A 233 -2.40 -13.42 4.09
CA ASP A 233 -3.76 -13.52 4.65
C ASP A 233 -4.11 -12.34 5.57
N VAL A 234 -3.09 -11.74 6.22
CA VAL A 234 -3.25 -10.54 7.05
C VAL A 234 -3.28 -9.30 6.16
N ALA A 235 -2.26 -9.10 5.33
CA ALA A 235 -2.11 -7.93 4.48
C ALA A 235 -3.30 -7.70 3.55
N THR A 236 -3.88 -8.78 3.00
CA THR A 236 -4.97 -8.71 2.03
C THR A 236 -6.36 -8.61 2.64
N MET A 237 -6.46 -8.77 3.95
CA MET A 237 -7.72 -8.75 4.68
C MET A 237 -8.40 -7.37 4.53
N PRO A 238 -9.71 -7.33 4.16
CA PRO A 238 -10.44 -6.07 4.04
C PRO A 238 -10.48 -5.32 5.38
N PHE A 239 -10.29 -4.01 5.35
CA PHE A 239 -10.26 -3.12 6.51
C PHE A 239 -10.62 -1.69 6.08
N GLU A 240 -11.73 -1.15 6.60
CA GLU A 240 -12.26 0.22 6.40
C GLU A 240 -12.28 0.76 4.95
N GLU A 241 -13.42 1.31 4.49
CA GLU A 241 -13.49 2.11 3.24
C GLU A 241 -12.81 1.46 2.00
N ASP A 242 -13.14 0.19 1.72
CA ASP A 242 -12.58 -0.62 0.62
C ASP A 242 -11.05 -0.84 0.66
N LYS A 243 -10.38 -0.46 1.75
CA LYS A 243 -8.96 -0.71 1.96
C LYS A 243 -8.74 -2.09 2.58
N ARG A 244 -7.46 -2.43 2.70
CA ARG A 244 -6.95 -3.67 3.29
C ARG A 244 -6.00 -3.28 4.41
N ILE A 245 -5.75 -4.20 5.34
CA ILE A 245 -4.80 -3.96 6.44
C ILE A 245 -3.45 -3.49 5.90
N GLY A 246 -2.95 -4.13 4.83
CA GLY A 246 -1.68 -3.75 4.22
C GLY A 246 -1.67 -2.32 3.68
N HIS A 247 -2.81 -1.81 3.15
CA HIS A 247 -2.88 -0.40 2.72
C HIS A 247 -2.70 0.55 3.90
N ILE A 248 -3.40 0.29 5.01
CA ILE A 248 -3.30 1.15 6.20
C ILE A 248 -1.89 1.05 6.81
N ALA A 249 -1.28 -0.14 6.79
CA ALA A 249 0.10 -0.31 7.24
C ALA A 249 1.10 0.50 6.39
N LEU A 250 0.94 0.51 5.06
CA LEU A 250 1.73 1.34 4.15
C LEU A 250 1.54 2.82 4.45
N GLU A 251 0.30 3.29 4.61
CA GLU A 251 0.00 4.68 4.94
C GLU A 251 0.69 5.11 6.24
N ILE A 252 0.57 4.31 7.30
CA ILE A 252 1.21 4.59 8.60
C ILE A 252 2.74 4.68 8.45
N ILE A 253 3.38 3.71 7.81
CA ILE A 253 4.84 3.69 7.68
C ILE A 253 5.33 4.86 6.81
N ILE A 254 4.64 5.13 5.71
CA ILE A 254 5.03 6.20 4.77
C ILE A 254 4.91 7.57 5.44
N ASP A 255 3.77 7.83 6.07
CA ASP A 255 3.49 9.12 6.69
C ASP A 255 4.40 9.40 7.89
N ARG A 256 4.74 8.35 8.67
CA ARG A 256 5.64 8.47 9.83
C ARG A 256 7.12 8.60 9.46
N SER A 257 7.51 8.28 8.23
CA SER A 257 8.92 8.31 7.81
C SER A 257 9.46 9.70 7.43
N ALA A 258 8.62 10.74 7.42
CA ALA A 258 9.00 12.14 7.19
C ALA A 258 9.95 12.38 5.99
N GLY A 259 9.88 11.55 4.94
CA GLY A 259 10.70 11.67 3.74
C GLY A 259 12.03 10.88 3.75
N ALA A 260 12.38 10.19 4.84
CA ALA A 260 13.58 9.35 4.89
C ALA A 260 13.32 8.11 5.79
N PRO A 261 12.96 6.95 5.21
CA PRO A 261 12.70 5.75 5.98
C PRO A 261 14.00 5.14 6.51
N SER A 262 13.91 4.35 7.57
CA SER A 262 15.00 3.41 7.88
C SER A 262 15.02 2.28 6.86
N GLU A 263 16.16 1.58 6.76
CA GLU A 263 16.28 0.40 5.91
C GLU A 263 15.23 -0.67 6.23
N ILE A 264 14.92 -0.86 7.52
CA ILE A 264 13.90 -1.81 7.98
C ILE A 264 12.53 -1.46 7.42
N TRP A 265 12.12 -0.20 7.54
CA TRP A 265 10.81 0.26 7.11
C TRP A 265 10.70 0.34 5.58
N GLN A 266 11.78 0.74 4.90
CA GLN A 266 11.86 0.67 3.45
C GLN A 266 11.69 -0.76 2.95
N ASN A 267 12.41 -1.72 3.55
CA ASN A 267 12.29 -3.13 3.19
C ASN A 267 10.90 -3.69 3.49
N PHE A 268 10.27 -3.29 4.60
CA PHE A 268 8.88 -3.64 4.88
C PHE A 268 7.94 -3.17 3.75
N VAL A 269 8.04 -1.90 3.35
CA VAL A 269 7.23 -1.32 2.27
C VAL A 269 7.45 -2.07 0.95
N LEU A 270 8.70 -2.33 0.58
CA LEU A 270 9.04 -3.04 -0.66
C LEU A 270 8.62 -4.52 -0.63
N ASN A 271 8.74 -5.20 0.51
CA ASN A 271 8.31 -6.59 0.65
C ASN A 271 6.79 -6.73 0.60
N LEU A 272 6.06 -5.71 1.08
CA LEU A 272 4.59 -5.70 1.09
C LEU A 272 4.01 -5.31 -0.29
N ALA A 273 4.51 -4.22 -0.87
CA ALA A 273 3.90 -3.57 -2.03
C ALA A 273 4.76 -3.62 -3.30
N GLY A 274 6.00 -4.10 -3.24
CA GLY A 274 6.96 -4.06 -4.36
C GLY A 274 7.50 -2.66 -4.65
N ASP A 275 8.16 -2.49 -5.79
CA ASP A 275 8.68 -1.19 -6.22
C ASP A 275 7.55 -0.31 -6.81
N PRO A 276 7.30 0.92 -6.30
CA PRO A 276 6.26 1.82 -6.81
C PRO A 276 6.55 2.38 -8.20
N ARG A 277 7.78 2.28 -8.71
CA ARG A 277 8.19 2.91 -9.96
C ARG A 277 7.75 2.12 -11.21
N ILE A 278 7.18 0.93 -11.02
CA ILE A 278 6.59 0.14 -12.10
C ILE A 278 5.39 0.84 -12.74
N ALA A 279 5.01 0.41 -13.95
CA ALA A 279 3.85 0.96 -14.65
C ALA A 279 2.56 0.87 -13.81
N ASN A 280 1.75 1.93 -13.84
CA ASN A 280 0.49 1.99 -13.08
C ASN A 280 -0.56 0.94 -13.52
N THR A 281 -0.37 0.35 -14.71
CA THR A 281 -1.18 -0.75 -15.25
C THR A 281 -0.82 -2.10 -14.62
N ALA A 282 0.36 -2.23 -14.02
CA ALA A 282 0.81 -3.45 -13.38
C ALA A 282 -0.17 -3.88 -12.26
N THR A 283 -0.46 -5.18 -12.19
CA THR A 283 -1.38 -5.72 -11.18
C THR A 283 -0.95 -5.35 -9.76
N ASN A 284 0.35 -5.44 -9.48
CA ASN A 284 0.90 -5.10 -8.18
C ASN A 284 0.70 -3.60 -7.83
N TYR A 285 0.88 -2.71 -8.81
CA TYR A 285 0.63 -1.27 -8.63
C TYR A 285 -0.83 -0.98 -8.34
N ARG A 286 -1.74 -1.53 -9.16
CA ARG A 286 -3.17 -1.35 -8.95
C ARG A 286 -3.65 -1.91 -7.62
N GLN A 287 -3.02 -2.99 -7.17
CA GLN A 287 -3.35 -3.64 -5.92
C GLN A 287 -2.90 -2.84 -4.71
N TRP A 288 -1.65 -2.35 -4.66
CA TRP A 288 -1.07 -1.80 -3.43
C TRP A 288 -0.80 -0.30 -3.47
N TRP A 289 -0.40 0.25 -4.62
CA TRP A 289 0.02 1.64 -4.76
C TRP A 289 -1.15 2.57 -5.08
N LYS A 290 -2.04 2.15 -6.00
CA LYS A 290 -3.23 2.93 -6.37
C LYS A 290 -4.13 3.30 -5.17
N PRO A 291 -4.41 2.39 -4.21
CA PRO A 291 -5.32 2.71 -3.10
C PRO A 291 -4.80 3.73 -2.07
N ILE A 292 -3.48 3.93 -1.97
CA ILE A 292 -2.87 4.82 -0.94
C ILE A 292 -2.59 6.24 -1.45
N GLY A 293 -2.78 6.49 -2.75
CA GLY A 293 -2.70 7.80 -3.40
C GLY A 293 -1.31 8.22 -3.89
N GLU A 294 -1.29 9.08 -4.90
CA GLU A 294 -0.09 9.54 -5.60
C GLU A 294 0.93 10.25 -4.70
N SER A 295 0.49 10.96 -3.66
CA SER A 295 1.41 11.65 -2.73
C SER A 295 2.36 10.67 -2.03
N ARG A 296 1.85 9.51 -1.62
CA ARG A 296 2.64 8.48 -0.94
C ARG A 296 3.52 7.71 -1.92
N VAL A 297 3.01 7.45 -3.12
CA VAL A 297 3.80 6.88 -4.22
C VAL A 297 5.02 7.78 -4.52
N LYS A 298 4.81 9.09 -4.65
CA LYS A 298 5.89 10.07 -4.85
C LYS A 298 6.90 10.07 -3.71
N ALA A 299 6.44 9.99 -2.46
CA ALA A 299 7.32 9.91 -1.30
C ALA A 299 8.24 8.68 -1.38
N VAL A 300 7.68 7.49 -1.62
CA VAL A 300 8.48 6.26 -1.71
C VAL A 300 9.42 6.29 -2.92
N THR A 301 8.96 6.79 -4.08
CA THR A 301 9.83 6.95 -5.27
C THR A 301 11.01 7.88 -4.97
N SER A 302 10.79 8.97 -4.23
CA SER A 302 11.87 9.89 -3.81
C SER A 302 12.87 9.19 -2.88
N TRP A 303 12.40 8.34 -1.96
CA TRP A 303 13.28 7.54 -1.09
C TRP A 303 14.19 6.63 -1.90
N LEU A 304 13.63 5.92 -2.88
CA LEU A 304 14.37 5.01 -3.75
C LEU A 304 15.34 5.76 -4.66
N ALA A 305 14.98 6.96 -5.13
CA ALA A 305 15.87 7.79 -5.92
C ALA A 305 17.09 8.26 -5.09
N LYS A 306 16.87 8.66 -3.83
CA LYS A 306 17.93 9.00 -2.89
C LYS A 306 18.84 7.80 -2.63
N GLU A 307 18.24 6.62 -2.45
CA GLU A 307 18.99 5.39 -2.23
C GLU A 307 19.83 5.06 -3.46
N ASP A 308 19.27 5.03 -4.67
CA ASP A 308 20.01 4.81 -5.92
C ASP A 308 21.19 5.77 -6.10
N LEU A 309 21.00 7.05 -5.75
CA LEU A 309 22.08 8.03 -5.76
C LEU A 309 23.17 7.69 -4.73
N ARG A 310 22.79 7.33 -3.51
CA ARG A 310 23.73 6.90 -2.46
C ARG A 310 24.51 5.66 -2.88
N LEU A 311 23.83 4.67 -3.46
CA LEU A 311 24.41 3.44 -4.00
C LEU A 311 25.44 3.74 -5.09
N PHE A 312 25.08 4.58 -6.06
CA PHE A 312 25.95 5.02 -7.14
C PHE A 312 27.22 5.72 -6.62
N LEU A 313 27.05 6.68 -5.70
CA LEU A 313 28.16 7.44 -5.13
C LEU A 313 29.09 6.54 -4.30
N GLY A 314 28.52 5.66 -3.48
CA GLY A 314 29.29 4.68 -2.71
C GLY A 314 30.08 3.72 -3.61
N ALA A 315 29.51 3.28 -4.73
CA ALA A 315 30.19 2.45 -5.72
C ALA A 315 31.42 3.16 -6.34
N ILE A 316 31.28 4.46 -6.65
CA ILE A 316 32.41 5.26 -7.15
C ILE A 316 33.49 5.40 -6.09
N GLU A 317 33.11 5.71 -4.85
CA GLU A 317 34.04 5.93 -3.73
C GLU A 317 34.85 4.67 -3.42
N GLU A 318 34.18 3.51 -3.30
CA GLU A 318 34.87 2.23 -3.04
C GLU A 318 35.80 1.86 -4.18
N TYR A 319 35.38 2.06 -5.44
CA TYR A 319 36.24 1.79 -6.59
C TYR A 319 37.47 2.70 -6.61
N ALA A 320 37.30 4.00 -6.37
CA ALA A 320 38.41 4.95 -6.38
C ALA A 320 39.43 4.63 -5.27
N ASN A 321 38.97 4.17 -4.11
CA ASN A 321 39.82 3.67 -3.03
C ASN A 321 40.51 2.35 -3.38
N TYR A 322 39.81 1.40 -4.02
CA TYR A 322 40.36 0.08 -4.37
C TYR A 322 41.41 0.14 -5.48
N THR A 323 41.18 0.97 -6.50
CA THR A 323 42.05 1.08 -7.68
C THR A 323 43.20 2.07 -7.52
N GLY A 324 43.13 2.96 -6.52
CA GLY A 324 44.12 4.02 -6.34
C GLY A 324 44.14 5.04 -7.48
N ASP A 325 43.05 5.15 -8.26
CA ASP A 325 42.97 6.12 -9.36
C ASP A 325 42.92 7.56 -8.80
N GLU A 326 44.08 8.21 -8.77
CA GLU A 326 44.23 9.58 -8.26
C GLU A 326 43.37 10.59 -9.04
N ALA A 327 43.15 10.37 -10.34
CA ALA A 327 42.35 11.27 -11.16
C ALA A 327 40.87 11.19 -10.77
N LEU A 328 40.36 9.97 -10.55
CA LEU A 328 39.00 9.74 -10.07
C LEU A 328 38.81 10.24 -8.63
N ASN A 329 39.75 9.91 -7.73
CA ASN A 329 39.73 10.37 -6.33
C ASN A 329 39.71 11.90 -6.22
N ARG A 330 40.45 12.60 -7.08
CA ARG A 330 40.46 14.06 -7.10
C ARG A 330 39.14 14.68 -7.59
N MET A 331 38.45 14.05 -8.52
CA MET A 331 37.22 14.60 -9.13
C MET A 331 35.93 14.18 -8.41
N PHE A 332 35.96 13.08 -7.65
CA PHE A 332 34.78 12.53 -7.00
C PHE A 332 34.07 13.50 -6.04
N PRO A 333 34.75 14.26 -5.16
CA PRO A 333 34.06 15.16 -4.22
C PRO A 333 33.15 16.18 -4.91
N ALA A 334 33.62 16.79 -6.01
CA ALA A 334 32.85 17.76 -6.78
C ALA A 334 31.65 17.12 -7.50
N ARG A 335 31.83 15.90 -8.04
CA ARG A 335 30.74 15.13 -8.68
C ARG A 335 29.68 14.73 -7.66
N LYS A 336 30.11 14.23 -6.50
CA LYS A 336 29.24 13.89 -5.37
C LYS A 336 28.39 15.08 -4.95
N ARG A 337 29.03 16.21 -4.64
CA ARG A 337 28.32 17.42 -4.20
C ARG A 337 27.35 17.95 -5.25
N PHE A 338 27.72 17.90 -6.53
CA PHE A 338 26.86 18.34 -7.62
C PHE A 338 25.57 17.51 -7.70
N LEU A 339 25.67 16.18 -7.68
CA LEU A 339 24.50 15.30 -7.77
C LEU A 339 23.65 15.33 -6.49
N GLU A 340 24.28 15.31 -5.31
CA GLU A 340 23.58 15.48 -4.03
C GLU A 340 22.88 16.84 -3.97
N GLY A 341 23.54 17.89 -4.50
CA GLY A 341 22.98 19.23 -4.62
C GLY A 341 21.74 19.29 -5.50
N LEU A 342 21.74 18.61 -6.64
CA LEU A 342 20.55 18.50 -7.51
C LEU A 342 19.39 17.79 -6.78
N TYR A 343 19.69 16.78 -5.99
CA TYR A 343 18.69 16.11 -5.15
C TYR A 343 18.16 17.04 -4.04
N GLU A 344 19.04 17.73 -3.29
CA GLU A 344 18.68 18.72 -2.25
C GLU A 344 17.93 19.94 -2.80
N HIS A 345 18.11 20.25 -4.08
CA HIS A 345 17.36 21.27 -4.79
C HIS A 345 15.93 20.81 -5.15
N GLY A 346 15.64 19.51 -5.05
CA GLY A 346 14.34 18.94 -5.41
C GLY A 346 14.18 18.67 -6.90
N PHE A 347 15.25 18.74 -7.70
CA PHE A 347 15.19 18.43 -9.12
C PHE A 347 14.98 16.94 -9.36
N VAL A 348 15.71 16.08 -8.62
CA VAL A 348 15.68 14.63 -8.85
C VAL A 348 14.33 14.04 -8.42
N ARG A 349 13.49 13.74 -9.42
CA ARG A 349 12.18 13.09 -9.25
C ARG A 349 12.31 11.59 -9.15
N ASN A 350 13.25 11.04 -9.92
CA ASN A 350 13.48 9.61 -10.02
C ASN A 350 14.94 9.32 -10.39
N ALA A 351 15.42 8.14 -10.04
CA ALA A 351 16.72 7.65 -10.43
C ALA A 351 16.66 6.20 -10.88
N ARG A 352 17.58 5.81 -11.76
CA ARG A 352 17.82 4.41 -12.11
C ARG A 352 19.30 4.12 -12.05
N LEU A 353 19.65 3.21 -11.15
CA LEU A 353 20.99 2.67 -11.05
C LEU A 353 21.24 1.62 -12.13
N MET A 354 22.42 1.67 -12.75
CA MET A 354 22.88 0.68 -13.71
C MET A 354 24.29 0.20 -13.32
N LEU A 355 24.47 -1.11 -13.20
CA LEU A 355 25.70 -1.70 -12.66
C LEU A 355 26.28 -2.72 -13.64
N GLY A 356 27.58 -2.62 -13.91
CA GLY A 356 28.37 -3.71 -14.46
C GLY A 356 28.60 -4.81 -13.43
N ASN A 357 28.90 -6.04 -13.87
CA ASN A 357 29.02 -7.19 -12.99
C ASN A 357 30.02 -7.03 -11.84
N GLN A 358 31.17 -6.37 -12.05
CA GLN A 358 32.15 -6.11 -10.97
C GLN A 358 31.67 -5.00 -10.04
N ALA A 359 31.07 -3.94 -10.57
CA ALA A 359 30.47 -2.87 -9.77
C ALA A 359 29.32 -3.41 -8.89
N GLU A 360 28.52 -4.34 -9.40
CA GLU A 360 27.48 -5.04 -8.63
C GLU A 360 28.06 -5.75 -7.40
N HIS A 361 29.19 -6.44 -7.55
CA HIS A 361 29.86 -7.12 -6.44
C HIS A 361 30.39 -6.15 -5.38
N THR A 362 30.91 -4.99 -5.81
CA THR A 362 31.39 -3.89 -4.96
C THR A 362 30.22 -3.30 -4.15
N VAL A 363 29.14 -2.92 -4.82
CA VAL A 363 27.90 -2.44 -4.19
C VAL A 363 27.37 -3.45 -3.16
N LYS A 364 27.24 -4.73 -3.53
CA LYS A 364 26.81 -5.79 -2.59
C LYS A 364 27.74 -5.98 -1.38
N ARG A 365 29.02 -5.61 -1.49
CA ARG A 365 29.97 -5.70 -0.38
C ARG A 365 29.81 -4.54 0.59
N VAL A 366 29.63 -3.32 0.09
CA VAL A 366 29.43 -2.12 0.94
C VAL A 366 28.08 -2.13 1.65
N LEU A 367 27.05 -2.70 1.04
CA LEU A 367 25.68 -2.63 1.57
C LEU A 367 25.18 -3.96 2.14
N GLY A 368 25.97 -5.02 2.03
CA GLY A 368 25.55 -6.36 2.45
C GLY A 368 24.47 -6.97 1.55
N LYS A 369 23.68 -7.90 2.11
CA LYS A 369 22.67 -8.69 1.37
C LYS A 369 21.37 -7.93 1.05
N SER A 370 21.23 -6.67 1.47
CA SER A 370 19.97 -5.93 1.48
C SER A 370 19.77 -4.98 0.30
N LEU A 371 20.37 -5.27 -0.87
CA LEU A 371 20.04 -4.53 -2.09
C LEU A 371 18.64 -4.94 -2.57
N THR A 372 17.61 -4.28 -2.04
CA THR A 372 16.21 -4.44 -2.47
C THR A 372 15.86 -3.58 -3.68
N THR A 373 16.72 -2.62 -4.04
CA THR A 373 16.52 -1.70 -5.15
C THR A 373 16.76 -2.37 -6.51
N SER A 374 15.81 -2.22 -7.44
CA SER A 374 15.95 -2.66 -8.82
C SER A 374 17.00 -1.84 -9.56
N TYR A 375 17.95 -2.50 -10.24
CA TYR A 375 18.98 -1.87 -11.07
C TYR A 375 19.09 -2.56 -12.44
N ILE A 376 19.60 -1.84 -13.44
CA ILE A 376 19.82 -2.34 -14.79
C ILE A 376 21.23 -2.93 -14.89
N LYS A 377 21.40 -4.11 -15.50
CA LYS A 377 22.72 -4.70 -15.76
C LYS A 377 23.39 -4.05 -16.97
N LEU A 378 24.68 -3.72 -16.85
CA LEU A 378 25.49 -3.19 -17.94
C LEU A 378 26.33 -4.27 -18.62
N ARG A 379 25.99 -4.61 -19.87
CA ARG A 379 26.75 -5.55 -20.68
C ARG A 379 27.97 -4.90 -21.32
N GLY A 380 29.13 -5.54 -21.16
CA GLY A 380 30.41 -5.08 -21.73
C GLY A 380 31.08 -3.95 -20.95
N MET A 381 30.54 -3.55 -19.80
CA MET A 381 31.08 -2.47 -18.96
C MET A 381 31.26 -2.94 -17.51
N ALA A 382 32.05 -4.01 -17.32
CA ALA A 382 32.05 -4.77 -16.06
C ALA A 382 32.31 -3.93 -14.80
N GLN A 383 33.19 -2.93 -14.88
CA GLN A 383 33.56 -2.08 -13.73
C GLN A 383 32.71 -0.81 -13.61
N THR A 384 31.94 -0.45 -14.63
CA THR A 384 31.26 0.83 -14.67
C THR A 384 29.94 0.79 -13.89
N SER A 385 29.71 1.85 -13.13
CA SER A 385 28.40 2.20 -12.56
C SER A 385 27.89 3.41 -13.30
N ILE A 386 26.61 3.42 -13.65
CA ILE A 386 25.94 4.53 -14.32
C ILE A 386 24.66 4.84 -13.56
N ILE A 387 24.34 6.11 -13.41
CA ILE A 387 23.06 6.56 -12.88
C ILE A 387 22.35 7.41 -13.93
N TYR A 388 21.07 7.12 -14.12
CA TYR A 388 20.15 8.01 -14.80
C TYR A 388 19.35 8.78 -13.75
N LEU A 389 19.23 10.10 -13.92
CA LEU A 389 18.39 10.96 -13.09
C LEU A 389 17.33 11.61 -13.98
N ASP A 390 16.07 11.47 -13.57
CA ASP A 390 14.96 12.25 -14.08
C ASP A 390 14.82 13.51 -13.23
N CYS A 391 15.11 14.67 -13.82
CA CYS A 391 14.99 15.97 -13.16
C CYS A 391 13.74 16.74 -13.58
N GLY A 392 12.80 16.11 -14.31
CA GLY A 392 11.65 16.78 -14.90
C GLY A 392 11.99 17.50 -16.19
N ASP A 393 12.44 18.75 -16.08
CA ASP A 393 12.67 19.61 -17.25
C ASP A 393 13.96 19.24 -18.00
N PHE A 394 14.82 18.48 -17.33
CA PHE A 394 16.04 17.92 -17.90
C PHE A 394 16.32 16.53 -17.34
N HIS A 395 17.23 15.81 -17.99
CA HIS A 395 17.62 14.46 -17.60
C HIS A 395 19.14 14.34 -17.63
N ILE A 396 19.68 13.56 -16.69
CA ILE A 396 21.11 13.32 -16.55
C ILE A 396 21.44 11.84 -16.70
N ILE A 397 22.50 11.53 -17.45
CA ILE A 397 23.17 10.23 -17.40
C ILE A 397 24.62 10.47 -17.00
N GLU A 398 25.04 9.84 -15.90
CA GLU A 398 26.34 10.04 -15.27
C GLU A 398 26.99 8.70 -14.96
N GLY A 399 28.32 8.57 -15.05
CA GLY A 399 28.99 7.26 -14.93
C GLY A 399 30.41 7.29 -14.38
N SER A 400 30.83 6.23 -13.70
CA SER A 400 32.07 6.23 -12.91
C SER A 400 33.38 6.27 -13.74
N HIS A 401 33.47 5.57 -14.87
CA HIS A 401 34.72 5.29 -15.61
C HIS A 401 34.92 6.14 -16.87
N ASN A 402 35.56 7.31 -16.78
CA ASN A 402 35.75 8.25 -17.91
C ASN A 402 34.48 8.48 -18.76
N PHE A 403 33.32 8.21 -18.18
CA PHE A 403 32.04 8.35 -18.81
C PHE A 403 31.72 9.84 -18.84
N LYS A 404 31.14 10.32 -19.94
CA LYS A 404 30.74 11.71 -20.04
C LYS A 404 29.47 11.92 -19.21
N LEU A 405 29.35 13.07 -18.57
CA LEU A 405 28.07 13.54 -18.08
C LEU A 405 27.23 13.92 -19.29
N TRP A 406 26.08 13.29 -19.47
CA TRP A 406 25.11 13.66 -20.50
C TRP A 406 23.96 14.40 -19.87
N ILE A 407 23.63 15.57 -20.41
CA ILE A 407 22.44 16.35 -20.03
C ILE A 407 21.53 16.46 -21.24
N TYR A 408 20.24 16.17 -21.06
CA TYR A 408 19.21 16.24 -22.10
C TYR A 408 18.07 17.15 -21.64
N MET A 409 17.60 18.07 -22.48
CA MET A 409 16.43 18.90 -22.23
C MET A 409 15.13 18.19 -22.62
N GLY A 410 14.97 16.95 -22.15
CA GLY A 410 13.86 16.04 -22.45
C GLY A 410 14.27 14.57 -22.33
N LEU A 411 13.29 13.66 -22.38
CA LEU A 411 13.53 12.24 -22.10
C LEU A 411 14.49 11.61 -23.13
N PRO A 412 15.64 11.03 -22.71
CA PRO A 412 16.61 10.49 -23.66
C PRO A 412 16.09 9.28 -24.46
N SER A 413 15.26 8.46 -23.82
CA SER A 413 14.62 7.28 -24.42
C SER A 413 13.46 6.80 -23.54
N GLU A 414 12.36 6.36 -24.16
CA GLU A 414 11.22 5.73 -23.46
C GLU A 414 11.64 4.48 -22.66
N LYS A 415 12.73 3.82 -23.06
CA LYS A 415 13.28 2.65 -22.36
C LYS A 415 13.69 2.97 -20.92
N LEU A 416 14.03 4.22 -20.63
CA LEU A 416 14.39 4.65 -19.27
C LEU A 416 13.19 4.69 -18.33
N ASN A 417 11.96 4.82 -18.85
CA ASN A 417 10.73 4.72 -18.07
C ASN A 417 10.24 3.27 -17.90
N ASP A 418 10.81 2.32 -18.65
CA ASP A 418 10.45 0.91 -18.56
C ASP A 418 11.22 0.20 -17.43
N TYR A 419 10.55 -0.01 -16.30
CA TYR A 419 11.10 -0.72 -15.14
C TYR A 419 11.27 -2.24 -15.35
N SER A 420 10.76 -2.80 -16.43
CA SER A 420 11.06 -4.19 -16.83
C SER A 420 12.40 -4.33 -17.53
N LEU A 421 13.00 -3.22 -17.97
CA LEU A 421 14.31 -3.20 -18.60
C LEU A 421 15.37 -3.70 -17.60
N SER A 422 15.97 -4.83 -17.93
CA SER A 422 16.94 -5.52 -17.08
C SER A 422 18.39 -5.40 -17.57
N GLU A 423 18.61 -5.02 -18.83
CA GLU A 423 19.95 -4.94 -19.42
C GLU A 423 20.10 -3.76 -20.39
N LEU A 424 21.25 -3.09 -20.32
CA LEU A 424 21.71 -2.08 -21.27
C LEU A 424 23.19 -2.29 -21.62
N ASN A 425 23.65 -1.64 -22.68
CA ASN A 425 25.06 -1.65 -23.07
C ASN A 425 25.56 -0.22 -23.33
N HIS A 426 26.87 -0.06 -23.47
CA HIS A 426 27.51 1.23 -23.72
C HIS A 426 26.92 1.96 -24.95
N SER A 427 26.70 1.23 -26.05
CA SER A 427 26.20 1.80 -27.29
C SER A 427 24.81 2.40 -27.14
N SER A 428 23.93 1.74 -26.36
CA SER A 428 22.61 2.27 -26.05
C SER A 428 22.69 3.66 -25.43
N LEU A 429 23.59 3.84 -24.45
CA LEU A 429 23.71 5.08 -23.69
C LEU A 429 24.41 6.19 -24.47
N THR A 430 25.43 5.86 -25.27
CA THR A 430 26.27 6.88 -25.94
C THR A 430 25.91 7.14 -27.40
N HIS A 431 25.13 6.27 -28.05
CA HIS A 431 24.74 6.41 -29.46
C HIS A 431 23.23 6.35 -29.63
N SER A 432 22.58 5.27 -29.18
CA SER A 432 21.15 5.06 -29.44
C SER A 432 20.27 6.11 -28.76
N PHE A 433 20.50 6.40 -27.47
CA PHE A 433 19.71 7.39 -26.74
C PHE A 433 19.88 8.82 -27.31
N PRO A 434 21.09 9.33 -27.58
CA PRO A 434 21.23 10.59 -28.30
C PRO A 434 20.51 10.65 -29.66
N GLN A 435 20.48 9.54 -30.41
CA GLN A 435 19.77 9.47 -31.69
C GLN A 435 18.25 9.46 -31.50
N GLU A 436 17.74 8.66 -30.57
CA GLU A 436 16.32 8.60 -30.20
C GLU A 436 15.84 9.97 -29.70
N PHE A 437 16.61 10.62 -28.82
CA PHE A 437 16.32 11.97 -28.34
C PHE A 437 16.22 12.98 -29.49
N LYS A 438 17.21 13.05 -30.39
CA LYS A 438 17.18 13.99 -31.53
C LYS A 438 16.01 13.74 -32.48
N LYS A 439 15.57 12.48 -32.60
CA LYS A 439 14.41 12.11 -33.39
C LYS A 439 13.10 12.59 -32.73
N ASN A 440 12.98 12.41 -31.43
CA ASN A 440 11.78 12.77 -30.67
C ASN A 440 11.69 14.26 -30.37
N TYR A 441 12.84 14.92 -30.23
CA TYR A 441 12.99 16.35 -29.95
C TYR A 441 13.90 16.99 -31.01
N PRO A 442 13.40 17.30 -32.23
CA PRO A 442 14.22 17.85 -33.31
C PRO A 442 14.90 19.19 -32.98
N LYS A 443 14.29 20.00 -32.11
CA LYS A 443 14.85 21.24 -31.56
C LYS A 443 15.44 21.06 -30.15
N GLY A 444 15.41 19.85 -29.60
CA GLY A 444 15.86 19.58 -28.24
C GLY A 444 17.37 19.72 -28.11
N GLU A 445 17.80 20.37 -27.03
CA GLU A 445 19.21 20.49 -26.71
C GLU A 445 19.70 19.30 -25.87
N LEU A 446 20.91 18.82 -26.19
CA LEU A 446 21.63 17.84 -25.37
C LEU A 446 23.12 18.18 -25.36
N MET A 447 23.79 17.91 -24.25
CA MET A 447 25.21 18.18 -24.11
C MET A 447 25.97 17.00 -23.47
N PRO A 448 26.92 16.38 -24.20
CA PRO A 448 27.91 15.48 -23.60
C PRO A 448 29.08 16.28 -23.02
N ILE A 449 29.35 16.13 -21.73
CA ILE A 449 30.36 16.88 -20.98
C ILE A 449 31.44 15.93 -20.48
N GLN A 450 32.69 16.17 -20.90
CA GLN A 450 33.84 15.45 -20.36
C GLN A 450 34.19 15.97 -18.96
N HIS A 451 34.44 15.07 -18.01
CA HIS A 451 34.95 15.47 -16.69
C HIS A 451 36.37 16.05 -16.80
N SER A 452 36.48 17.35 -16.56
CA SER A 452 37.73 18.12 -16.53
C SER A 452 37.85 18.84 -15.18
N PRO A 453 39.02 18.86 -14.51
CA PRO A 453 39.13 19.35 -13.13
C PRO A 453 38.64 20.78 -12.86
N THR A 454 38.45 21.62 -13.89
CA THR A 454 38.14 23.05 -13.72
C THR A 454 36.94 23.56 -14.51
N SER A 455 36.40 22.80 -15.48
CA SER A 455 35.38 23.34 -16.40
C SER A 455 34.13 22.49 -16.57
N TRP A 456 34.10 21.22 -16.14
CA TRP A 456 32.91 20.38 -16.35
C TRP A 456 31.66 20.91 -15.64
N GLN A 457 31.77 21.33 -14.37
CA GLN A 457 30.64 21.90 -13.61
C GLN A 457 30.15 23.20 -14.25
N LYS A 458 31.10 24.04 -14.69
CA LYS A 458 30.80 25.29 -15.40
C LYS A 458 30.02 25.02 -16.68
N ASN A 459 30.45 24.06 -17.49
CA ASN A 459 29.74 23.69 -18.71
C ASN A 459 28.33 23.15 -18.43
N ALA A 460 28.16 22.35 -17.37
CA ALA A 460 26.86 21.82 -16.97
C ALA A 460 25.91 22.94 -16.52
N ILE A 461 26.38 23.83 -15.65
CA ILE A 461 25.62 24.98 -15.15
C ILE A 461 25.26 25.93 -16.29
N ASP A 462 26.21 26.27 -17.16
CA ASP A 462 25.97 27.13 -18.32
C ASP A 462 24.90 26.52 -19.24
N PHE A 463 25.00 25.23 -19.53
CA PHE A 463 24.03 24.54 -20.39
C PHE A 463 22.62 24.60 -19.80
N LEU A 464 22.47 24.27 -18.51
CA LEU A 464 21.20 24.29 -17.81
C LEU A 464 20.60 25.71 -17.73
N THR A 465 21.40 26.70 -17.34
CA THR A 465 20.94 28.11 -17.24
C THR A 465 20.62 28.74 -18.59
N GLN A 466 21.35 28.38 -19.65
CA GLN A 466 21.03 28.80 -21.02
C GLN A 466 19.71 28.21 -21.52
N ASN A 467 19.33 27.05 -21.01
CA ASN A 467 18.07 26.37 -21.29
C ASN A 467 16.96 26.71 -20.26
N GLY A 468 17.12 27.78 -19.48
CA GLY A 468 16.08 28.30 -18.61
C GLY A 468 16.00 27.67 -17.22
N ILE A 469 16.91 26.75 -16.87
CA ILE A 469 16.93 26.12 -15.55
C ILE A 469 17.62 27.03 -14.53
N GLU A 470 16.89 27.44 -13.50
CA GLU A 470 17.44 28.20 -12.38
C GLU A 470 18.12 27.26 -11.37
N LEU A 471 19.35 27.57 -10.97
CA LEU A 471 20.15 26.71 -10.11
C LEU A 471 20.63 27.47 -8.87
N ASP A 472 20.32 26.96 -7.68
CA ASP A 472 20.95 27.38 -6.44
C ASP A 472 22.36 26.81 -6.35
N LEU A 473 23.35 27.61 -6.74
CA LEU A 473 24.75 27.22 -6.74
C LEU A 473 25.30 26.90 -5.34
N GLU A 474 24.71 27.42 -4.25
CA GLU A 474 25.16 27.08 -2.90
C GLU A 474 24.85 25.62 -2.56
N LYS A 475 23.81 25.05 -3.19
CA LYS A 475 23.50 23.63 -3.10
C LYS A 475 24.39 22.76 -3.99
N LEU A 476 24.97 23.29 -5.06
CA LEU A 476 25.75 22.50 -6.02
C LEU A 476 27.26 22.42 -5.71
N PHE A 477 27.74 23.27 -4.79
CA PHE A 477 29.16 23.39 -4.46
C PHE A 477 29.41 23.28 -2.96
N TYR A 478 30.64 22.91 -2.59
CA TYR A 478 31.15 23.23 -1.26
C TYR A 478 31.50 24.71 -1.18
N LYS A 479 31.49 25.28 0.03
CA LYS A 479 31.69 26.73 0.27
C LYS A 479 32.93 27.31 -0.42
N ASP A 480 34.05 26.60 -0.40
CA ASP A 480 35.29 27.06 -1.03
C ASP A 480 35.31 26.90 -2.55
N GLU A 481 34.60 25.90 -3.07
CA GLU A 481 34.40 25.72 -4.51
C GLU A 481 33.47 26.78 -5.08
N TYR A 482 32.38 27.10 -4.37
CA TYR A 482 31.46 28.17 -4.72
C TYR A 482 32.20 29.51 -4.87
N ARG A 483 33.00 29.89 -3.87
CA ARG A 483 33.81 31.12 -3.91
C ARG A 483 34.77 31.16 -5.11
N ARG A 484 35.44 30.04 -5.38
CA ARG A 484 36.36 29.91 -6.54
C ARG A 484 35.60 29.99 -7.87
N TYR A 485 34.43 29.36 -7.94
CA TYR A 485 33.57 29.40 -9.12
C TYR A 485 33.13 30.83 -9.42
N ILE A 486 32.53 31.53 -8.45
CA ILE A 486 32.04 32.90 -8.62
C ILE A 486 33.18 33.87 -8.97
N SER A 487 34.33 33.75 -8.30
CA SER A 487 35.51 34.58 -8.59
C SER A 487 36.00 34.40 -10.04
N ARG A 488 35.91 33.18 -10.59
CA ARG A 488 36.43 32.85 -11.91
C ARG A 488 35.43 33.08 -13.05
N TYR A 489 34.16 32.81 -12.81
CA TYR A 489 33.14 32.74 -13.86
C TYR A 489 31.96 33.71 -13.65
N GLY A 490 31.84 34.31 -12.46
CA GLY A 490 30.69 35.11 -12.08
C GLY A 490 29.45 34.28 -11.72
N LEU A 491 28.34 34.96 -11.46
CA LEU A 491 27.03 34.30 -11.32
C LEU A 491 26.47 33.97 -12.71
N PRO A 492 25.95 32.75 -12.92
CA PRO A 492 25.32 32.39 -14.18
C PRO A 492 24.04 33.22 -14.37
N VAL A 493 23.78 33.63 -15.61
CA VAL A 493 22.60 34.42 -15.97
C VAL A 493 21.65 33.53 -16.77
N VAL A 494 20.44 33.33 -16.25
CA VAL A 494 19.38 32.59 -16.96
C VAL A 494 18.93 33.40 -18.17
N LYS A 495 18.90 32.78 -19.36
CA LYS A 495 18.39 33.44 -20.58
C LYS A 495 16.88 33.64 -20.47
N ARG A 496 16.45 34.87 -20.15
CA ARG A 496 15.04 35.28 -19.98
C ARG A 496 14.11 34.98 -21.15
N THR A 497 14.62 34.85 -22.38
CA THR A 497 13.81 34.61 -23.58
C THR A 497 13.04 33.27 -23.53
N VAL A 498 13.57 32.27 -22.81
CA VAL A 498 12.88 30.98 -22.60
C VAL A 498 11.85 31.09 -21.46
N GLN A 499 12.17 31.87 -20.43
CA GLN A 499 11.32 32.08 -19.26
C GLN A 499 10.06 32.91 -19.59
N GLU A 500 10.19 33.96 -20.42
CA GLU A 500 9.04 34.75 -20.91
C GLU A 500 8.14 33.92 -21.84
N ASN A 501 8.71 33.05 -22.67
CA ASN A 501 7.94 32.13 -23.52
C ASN A 501 7.23 31.03 -22.72
N SER A 502 7.87 30.47 -21.69
CA SER A 502 7.28 29.46 -20.79
C SER A 502 6.17 30.07 -19.92
N ILE A 503 6.38 31.25 -19.32
CA ILE A 503 5.36 31.91 -18.49
C ILE A 503 4.12 32.26 -19.33
N LEU A 504 4.31 32.77 -20.56
CA LEU A 504 3.20 33.07 -21.46
C LEU A 504 2.44 31.78 -21.83
N GLU A 505 3.16 30.73 -22.17
CA GLU A 505 2.57 29.46 -22.56
C GLU A 505 1.79 28.80 -21.41
N ASP A 506 2.36 28.76 -20.21
CA ASP A 506 1.71 28.23 -19.00
C ASP A 506 0.47 29.05 -18.65
N SER A 507 0.53 30.37 -18.81
CA SER A 507 -0.61 31.26 -18.56
C SER A 507 -1.71 31.08 -19.62
N ILE A 508 -1.35 30.82 -20.89
CA ILE A 508 -2.29 30.49 -21.96
C ILE A 508 -2.97 29.14 -21.68
N ILE A 509 -2.22 28.12 -21.27
CA ILE A 509 -2.79 26.81 -20.94
C ILE A 509 -3.77 26.93 -19.79
N LYS A 510 -3.37 27.59 -18.70
CA LYS A 510 -4.23 27.79 -17.53
C LYS A 510 -5.48 28.61 -17.84
N THR A 511 -5.36 29.59 -18.75
CA THR A 511 -6.50 30.33 -19.29
C THR A 511 -7.45 29.39 -20.02
N LEU A 512 -6.94 28.52 -20.89
CA LEU A 512 -7.77 27.58 -21.66
C LEU A 512 -8.37 26.48 -20.80
N GLU A 513 -7.67 25.96 -19.80
CA GLU A 513 -8.22 25.00 -18.82
C GLU A 513 -9.43 25.55 -18.07
N THR A 514 -9.47 26.86 -17.84
CA THR A 514 -10.48 27.51 -17.00
C THR A 514 -11.63 28.09 -17.82
N TYR A 515 -11.32 28.65 -18.99
CA TYR A 515 -12.25 29.51 -19.73
C TYR A 515 -12.64 28.98 -21.11
N GLU A 516 -12.05 27.89 -21.62
CA GLU A 516 -12.39 27.42 -22.96
C GLU A 516 -13.90 27.11 -23.14
N PRO A 517 -14.49 27.40 -24.31
CA PRO A 517 -13.89 28.03 -25.50
C PRO A 517 -13.69 29.55 -25.36
N VAL A 518 -12.51 30.06 -25.76
CA VAL A 518 -12.19 31.51 -25.81
C VAL A 518 -11.53 31.93 -27.13
N THR A 519 -11.77 33.16 -27.55
CA THR A 519 -11.10 33.80 -28.68
C THR A 519 -9.72 34.35 -28.29
N SER A 520 -8.84 34.60 -29.27
CA SER A 520 -7.52 35.21 -29.02
C SER A 520 -7.62 36.56 -28.28
N LYS A 521 -8.70 37.32 -28.51
CA LYS A 521 -8.93 38.61 -27.86
C LYS A 521 -9.26 38.44 -26.37
N GLU A 522 -10.10 37.46 -26.06
CA GLU A 522 -10.43 37.13 -24.67
C GLU A 522 -9.22 36.57 -23.93
N VAL A 523 -8.37 35.77 -24.60
CA VAL A 523 -7.09 35.32 -24.02
C VAL A 523 -6.21 36.51 -23.65
N VAL A 524 -6.08 37.53 -24.50
CA VAL A 524 -5.32 38.76 -24.16
C VAL A 524 -5.90 39.47 -22.94
N GLU A 525 -7.22 39.61 -22.87
CA GLU A 525 -7.90 40.26 -21.74
C GLU A 525 -7.70 39.48 -20.43
N ILE A 526 -7.83 38.15 -20.47
CA ILE A 526 -7.63 37.27 -19.30
C ILE A 526 -6.16 37.28 -18.85
N LEU A 527 -5.21 37.19 -19.78
CA LEU A 527 -3.78 37.26 -19.48
C LEU A 527 -3.41 38.59 -18.80
N SER A 528 -4.01 39.70 -19.22
CA SER A 528 -3.79 40.99 -18.58
C SER A 528 -4.40 41.08 -17.19
N ILE A 529 -5.59 40.51 -16.96
CA ILE A 529 -6.32 40.64 -15.70
C ILE A 529 -5.80 39.66 -14.64
N GLU A 530 -5.60 38.40 -15.00
CA GLU A 530 -5.30 37.33 -14.04
C GLU A 530 -3.81 37.10 -13.84
N PHE A 531 -3.02 37.35 -14.90
CA PHE A 531 -1.59 37.05 -14.91
C PHE A 531 -0.72 38.32 -14.96
N ASN A 532 -1.35 39.50 -15.03
CA ASN A 532 -0.68 40.80 -15.15
C ASN A 532 0.28 40.87 -16.35
N LEU A 533 -0.03 40.13 -17.42
CA LEU A 533 0.73 40.06 -18.67
C LEU A 533 0.11 41.00 -19.70
N ILE A 534 0.74 42.15 -19.93
CA ILE A 534 0.30 43.13 -20.94
C ILE A 534 0.92 42.75 -22.28
N LEU A 535 0.13 42.14 -23.16
CA LEU A 535 0.56 41.64 -24.46
C LEU A 535 -0.33 42.16 -25.58
N ASP A 536 0.24 42.35 -26.76
CA ASP A 536 -0.56 42.64 -27.94
C ASP A 536 -1.17 41.35 -28.53
N LEU A 537 -2.26 41.54 -29.28
CA LEU A 537 -2.98 40.42 -29.91
C LEU A 537 -2.09 39.61 -30.86
N SER A 538 -1.11 40.26 -31.53
CA SER A 538 -0.23 39.59 -32.48
C SER A 538 0.72 38.59 -31.81
N THR A 539 1.16 38.91 -30.60
CA THR A 539 2.05 38.09 -29.77
C THR A 539 1.29 36.85 -29.29
N VAL A 540 0.07 37.04 -28.78
CA VAL A 540 -0.81 35.94 -28.35
C VAL A 540 -1.21 35.06 -29.53
N ASP A 541 -1.59 35.64 -30.68
CA ASP A 541 -1.92 34.88 -31.89
C ASP A 541 -0.72 34.08 -32.41
N THR A 542 0.48 34.67 -32.41
CA THR A 542 1.70 33.96 -32.81
C THR A 542 1.91 32.73 -31.93
N LYS A 543 1.76 32.88 -30.61
CA LYS A 543 1.98 31.78 -29.66
C LYS A 543 0.89 30.71 -29.73
N LEU A 544 -0.39 31.09 -29.84
CA LEU A 544 -1.49 30.14 -30.02
C LEU A 544 -1.34 29.32 -31.30
N ASN A 545 -0.89 29.95 -32.40
CA ASN A 545 -0.61 29.24 -33.65
C ASN A 545 0.64 28.34 -33.56
N GLU A 546 1.67 28.73 -32.80
CA GLU A 546 2.81 27.86 -32.49
C GLU A 546 2.34 26.61 -31.73
N MET A 547 1.60 26.78 -30.64
CA MET A 547 1.05 25.67 -29.84
C MET A 547 0.07 24.78 -30.63
N ARG A 548 -0.67 25.36 -31.58
CA ARG A 548 -1.48 24.60 -32.54
C ARG A 548 -0.62 23.76 -33.47
N SER A 549 0.48 24.32 -33.98
CA SER A 549 1.42 23.58 -34.84
C SER A 549 2.11 22.42 -34.12
N GLU A 550 2.17 22.49 -32.78
CA GLU A 550 2.64 21.43 -31.88
C GLU A 550 1.54 20.44 -31.46
N TYR A 551 0.33 20.52 -32.03
CA TYR A 551 -0.83 19.67 -31.71
C TYR A 551 -1.29 19.75 -30.24
N ARG A 552 -1.10 20.89 -29.58
CA ARG A 552 -1.54 21.10 -28.20
C ARG A 552 -2.87 21.84 -28.11
N LEU A 553 -3.20 22.60 -29.13
CA LEU A 553 -4.43 23.39 -29.24
C LEU A 553 -5.17 23.08 -30.55
N ILE A 554 -6.49 23.17 -30.50
CA ILE A 554 -7.36 23.25 -31.68
C ILE A 554 -8.03 24.62 -31.77
N ARG A 555 -8.33 25.03 -33.00
CA ARG A 555 -9.14 26.22 -33.27
C ARG A 555 -10.39 25.81 -34.03
N ASP A 556 -11.56 26.12 -33.47
CA ASP A 556 -12.84 25.79 -34.09
C ASP A 556 -13.22 26.77 -35.23
N GLU A 557 -14.32 26.47 -35.93
CA GLU A 557 -14.83 27.29 -37.04
C GLU A 557 -15.31 28.68 -36.59
N SER A 558 -15.56 28.86 -35.30
CA SER A 558 -15.90 30.15 -34.68
C SER A 558 -14.66 30.90 -34.16
N PHE A 559 -13.46 30.43 -34.53
CA PHE A 559 -12.16 30.99 -34.15
C PHE A 559 -11.80 30.86 -32.66
N ASN A 560 -12.51 30.05 -31.89
CA ASN A 560 -12.19 29.79 -30.49
C ASN A 560 -11.09 28.75 -30.35
N TRP A 561 -10.25 28.94 -29.34
CA TRP A 561 -9.18 28.04 -28.96
C TRP A 561 -9.64 27.08 -27.87
N LYS A 562 -9.18 25.83 -27.97
CA LYS A 562 -9.37 24.78 -26.98
C LYS A 562 -8.11 23.93 -26.87
N LEU A 563 -7.91 23.32 -25.71
CA LEU A 563 -6.90 22.28 -25.51
C LEU A 563 -7.30 21.01 -26.27
N VAL A 564 -6.29 20.27 -26.75
CA VAL A 564 -6.47 18.99 -27.46
C VAL A 564 -6.79 17.85 -26.51
#